data_AF-A0A9N9FB40-F1
#
_entry.id   AF-A0A9N9FB40-F1
#
_cell.length_a   1.000
_cell.length_b   1.000
_cell.length_c   1.000
_cell.angle_alpha   90.00
_cell.angle_beta   90.00
_cell.angle_gamma   90.00
#
_symmetry.space_group_name_H-M   'P 1'
#
loop_
_entity.id
_entity.type
_entity.pdbx_description
1 polymer ?
#
loop_
_entity_poly.entity_id
_entity_poly.type
_entity_poly.pdbx_seq_one_letter_code
_entity_poly.pdbx_strand_id
1 'polypeptide(L)'
;MLDEVEFYEFSEFENSELIGVCAYGLCYRAFWSRKEIEVSLFAFEDWSNAFNDFDTLAKRKLAEKLNHRNLLGFLGYAHDTDIFRLFLIMEKCEISLAQYLKKNENLLNQDFAISLAKEIVSGLIYLEVHVDQNLNTMNIWMDKNIPKFTYLHLIQNPLDIPEINAYEYLKFIDPNFIKDPDFVCDKKSNIFSLGMILASLAGISVYDSDDAEQFMIDVYNENFHWNTDRISAKYVQLCQRCCTSDPDLRPSLSEVLFTLENLGTCINHVRTNAFELNVYPQETEILEKSSESILPSFIHLAKVLTEGEYDILESTLKTFANYTRIYGDDNKVLKKIEEHLAVLKQPLHDFIYILKKLRFLPKCACLLGFFNQVGTTIDYDQAFYWYKIATDGKDDFGANQLGYCYAKGIGINFDEEIAYEWFKVSAKRGHPQGISNTAHRLDERDQKKVFEMYYSIAKIGYLTGQACTGSCYARGFGVTMNHRIAAYWYKKAAEGEDVNGEYYVIANLKDGYGTKVDVHEAIRWCRRSIRNRNQYAEQSLAKIFKY
;
A
#
# COMPACT_ATOMS: atom_id res chain seq x y z
N MET A 1 -13.03 -23.60 -18.60
CA MET A 1 -12.50 -22.49 -19.40
C MET A 1 -13.11 -21.23 -18.80
N LEU A 2 -12.32 -20.48 -18.04
CA LEU A 2 -12.70 -19.11 -17.68
C LEU A 2 -12.59 -18.33 -18.99
N ASP A 3 -13.66 -17.67 -19.43
CA ASP A 3 -13.60 -16.80 -20.60
C ASP A 3 -12.45 -15.80 -20.40
N GLU A 4 -11.53 -15.72 -21.37
CA GLU A 4 -10.41 -14.79 -21.31
C GLU A 4 -10.98 -13.37 -21.23
N VAL A 5 -10.54 -12.59 -20.23
CA VAL A 5 -10.94 -11.19 -20.16
C VAL A 5 -10.28 -10.45 -21.31
N GLU A 6 -11.11 -9.85 -22.16
CA GLU A 6 -10.64 -9.17 -23.38
C GLU A 6 -9.98 -7.82 -23.05
N PHE A 7 -8.87 -7.55 -23.75
CA PHE A 7 -8.19 -6.26 -23.76
C PHE A 7 -8.49 -5.53 -25.07
N TYR A 8 -8.70 -4.23 -24.95
CA TYR A 8 -9.01 -3.34 -26.07
C TYR A 8 -8.03 -2.16 -26.11
N GLU A 9 -7.84 -1.58 -27.28
CA GLU A 9 -7.02 -0.38 -27.45
C GLU A 9 -7.79 0.86 -26.99
N PHE A 10 -7.15 1.74 -26.23
CA PHE A 10 -7.80 2.97 -25.75
C PHE A 10 -8.29 3.88 -26.90
N SER A 11 -7.67 3.78 -28.08
CA SER A 11 -8.12 4.49 -29.29
C SER A 11 -9.53 4.11 -29.76
N GLU A 12 -10.10 3.00 -29.27
CA GLU A 12 -11.50 2.63 -29.56
C GLU A 12 -12.53 3.53 -28.84
N PHE A 13 -12.09 4.32 -27.85
CA PHE A 13 -12.96 5.14 -27.00
C PHE A 13 -12.84 6.62 -27.36
N GLU A 14 -13.97 7.20 -27.76
CA GLU A 14 -14.07 8.57 -28.23
C GLU A 14 -14.84 9.45 -27.22
N ASN A 15 -14.64 10.76 -27.31
CA ASN A 15 -15.38 11.77 -26.53
C ASN A 15 -15.35 11.53 -25.01
N SER A 16 -14.17 11.21 -24.47
CA SER A 16 -14.01 10.94 -23.04
C SER A 16 -14.23 12.20 -22.19
N GLU A 17 -15.14 12.13 -21.23
CA GLU A 17 -15.47 13.19 -20.26
C GLU A 17 -15.18 12.71 -18.84
N LEU A 18 -14.45 13.49 -18.03
CA LEU A 18 -14.21 13.16 -16.63
C LEU A 18 -15.52 13.26 -15.83
N ILE A 19 -15.91 12.16 -15.21
CA ILE A 19 -17.16 12.07 -14.43
C ILE A 19 -16.92 12.01 -12.92
N GLY A 20 -15.74 11.59 -12.46
CA GLY A 20 -15.42 11.53 -11.05
C GLY A 20 -14.05 10.97 -10.74
N VAL A 21 -13.78 10.83 -9.45
CA VAL A 21 -12.55 10.22 -8.90
C VAL A 21 -13.00 9.12 -7.95
N CYS A 22 -12.38 7.95 -8.06
CA CYS A 22 -12.57 6.83 -7.12
C CYS A 22 -11.24 6.48 -6.46
N ALA A 23 -11.24 5.47 -5.60
CA ALA A 23 -10.03 5.02 -4.90
C ALA A 23 -8.90 4.50 -5.81
N TYR A 24 -9.20 4.22 -7.08
CA TYR A 24 -8.24 3.67 -8.06
C TYR A 24 -7.68 4.72 -9.02
N GLY A 25 -8.30 5.90 -9.06
CA GLY A 25 -7.95 6.98 -9.95
C GLY A 25 -9.16 7.66 -10.60
N LEU A 26 -8.90 8.25 -11.77
CA LEU A 26 -9.86 9.06 -12.52
C LEU A 26 -10.87 8.19 -13.27
N CYS A 27 -12.12 8.63 -13.32
CA CYS A 27 -13.20 7.93 -14.00
C CYS A 27 -13.76 8.79 -15.12
N TYR A 28 -13.89 8.21 -16.31
CA TYR A 28 -14.34 8.88 -17.51
C TYR A 28 -15.59 8.21 -18.06
N ARG A 29 -16.46 8.98 -18.70
CA ARG A 29 -17.49 8.48 -19.60
C ARG A 29 -16.96 8.59 -21.03
N ALA A 30 -17.08 7.54 -21.83
CA ALA A 30 -16.63 7.56 -23.23
C ALA A 30 -17.59 6.79 -24.12
N PHE A 31 -17.57 7.08 -25.42
CA PHE A 31 -18.28 6.32 -26.44
C PHE A 31 -17.36 5.24 -27.01
N TRP A 32 -17.76 3.97 -26.88
CA TRP A 32 -17.04 2.85 -27.45
C TRP A 32 -17.46 2.65 -28.91
N SER A 33 -16.64 3.14 -29.83
CA SER A 33 -16.94 3.17 -31.27
C SER A 33 -17.27 1.79 -31.84
N ARG A 34 -16.51 0.75 -31.45
CA ARG A 34 -16.68 -0.62 -31.95
C ARG A 34 -17.99 -1.29 -31.55
N LYS A 35 -18.50 -0.99 -30.35
CA LYS A 35 -19.76 -1.57 -29.83
C LYS A 35 -20.96 -0.63 -29.94
N GLU A 36 -20.73 0.61 -30.38
CA GLU A 36 -21.75 1.67 -30.51
C GLU A 36 -22.52 1.93 -29.19
N ILE A 37 -21.81 1.89 -28.05
CA ILE A 37 -22.38 2.11 -26.72
C ILE A 37 -21.55 3.12 -25.93
N GLU A 38 -22.19 3.81 -25.00
CA GLU A 38 -21.48 4.56 -23.97
C GLU A 38 -21.04 3.64 -22.83
N VAL A 39 -19.84 3.89 -22.31
CA VAL A 39 -19.22 3.13 -21.22
C VAL A 39 -18.58 4.07 -20.20
N SER A 40 -18.26 3.52 -19.03
CA SER A 40 -17.42 4.19 -18.05
C SER A 40 -16.04 3.54 -18.01
N LEU A 41 -15.00 4.37 -18.08
CA LEU A 41 -13.59 3.98 -18.06
C LEU A 41 -12.97 4.39 -16.72
N PHE A 42 -12.56 3.42 -15.90
CA PHE A 42 -11.90 3.66 -14.63
C PHE A 42 -10.39 3.50 -14.80
N ALA A 43 -9.64 4.59 -14.71
CA ALA A 43 -8.20 4.60 -14.86
C ALA A 43 -7.50 4.16 -13.58
N PHE A 44 -6.52 3.25 -13.70
CA PHE A 44 -5.59 2.94 -12.62
C PHE A 44 -4.36 3.85 -12.68
N GLU A 45 -3.97 4.42 -11.53
CA GLU A 45 -2.76 5.25 -11.44
C GLU A 45 -1.46 4.43 -11.38
N ASP A 46 -1.48 3.21 -10.80
CA ASP A 46 -0.30 2.33 -10.72
C ASP A 46 -0.63 0.89 -11.15
N TRP A 47 0.06 0.42 -12.18
CA TRP A 47 -0.22 -0.80 -12.94
C TRP A 47 0.24 -2.09 -12.26
N SER A 48 1.28 -2.02 -11.42
CA SER A 48 2.07 -3.22 -11.06
C SER A 48 1.44 -4.15 -10.00
N ASN A 49 0.61 -3.63 -9.09
CA ASN A 49 0.15 -4.40 -7.92
C ASN A 49 -1.36 -4.63 -7.87
N ALA A 50 -2.20 -3.69 -8.35
CA ALA A 50 -3.66 -3.81 -8.25
C ALA A 50 -4.26 -4.70 -9.36
N PHE A 51 -3.58 -4.81 -10.51
CA PHE A 51 -4.11 -5.53 -11.67
C PHE A 51 -4.27 -7.02 -11.40
N ASN A 52 -3.29 -7.70 -10.81
CA ASN A 52 -3.36 -9.15 -10.61
C ASN A 52 -4.46 -9.56 -9.63
N ASP A 53 -4.61 -8.81 -8.52
CA ASP A 53 -5.66 -9.04 -7.54
C ASP A 53 -7.04 -8.74 -8.15
N PHE A 54 -7.14 -7.63 -8.88
CA PHE A 54 -8.38 -7.24 -9.55
C PHE A 54 -8.77 -8.17 -10.69
N ASP A 55 -7.84 -8.56 -11.54
CA ASP A 55 -8.04 -9.52 -12.63
C ASP A 55 -8.47 -10.88 -12.09
N THR A 56 -7.86 -11.33 -10.99
CA THR A 56 -8.29 -12.55 -10.30
C THR A 56 -9.73 -12.43 -9.77
N LEU A 57 -10.07 -11.32 -9.11
CA LEU A 57 -11.43 -11.09 -8.59
C LEU A 57 -12.46 -10.93 -9.71
N ALA A 58 -12.16 -10.12 -10.72
CA ALA A 58 -13.02 -9.87 -11.87
C ALA A 58 -13.29 -11.17 -12.64
N LYS A 59 -12.26 -11.98 -12.89
CA LYS A 59 -12.41 -13.32 -13.51
C LYS A 59 -13.29 -14.23 -12.66
N ARG A 60 -13.08 -14.25 -11.34
CA ARG A 60 -13.92 -15.03 -10.42
C ARG A 60 -15.39 -14.57 -10.46
N LYS A 61 -15.63 -13.27 -10.48
CA LYS A 61 -16.99 -12.70 -10.49
C LYS A 61 -17.70 -12.82 -11.83
N LEU A 62 -16.98 -12.68 -12.94
CA LEU A 62 -17.45 -13.03 -14.28
C LEU A 62 -17.89 -14.50 -14.33
N ALA A 63 -17.10 -15.41 -13.73
CA ALA A 63 -17.45 -16.83 -13.64
C ALA A 63 -18.70 -17.09 -12.79
N GLU A 64 -18.91 -16.29 -11.74
CA GLU A 64 -20.11 -16.35 -10.87
C GLU A 64 -21.36 -15.74 -11.54
N LYS A 65 -21.24 -15.06 -12.69
CA LYS A 65 -22.33 -14.38 -13.42
C LYS A 65 -23.19 -13.48 -12.52
N LEU A 66 -22.54 -12.73 -11.63
CA LEU A 66 -23.24 -11.79 -10.77
C LEU A 66 -24.02 -10.79 -11.60
N ASN A 67 -25.32 -10.71 -11.37
CA ASN A 67 -26.21 -9.78 -12.04
C ASN A 67 -27.22 -9.25 -11.03
N HIS A 68 -27.09 -7.97 -10.71
CA HIS A 68 -27.98 -7.28 -9.81
C HIS A 68 -28.07 -5.82 -10.23
N ARG A 69 -29.24 -5.22 -10.11
CA ARG A 69 -29.50 -3.84 -10.59
C ARG A 69 -28.61 -2.77 -9.94
N ASN A 70 -28.14 -3.04 -8.71
CA ASN A 70 -27.23 -2.18 -7.97
C ASN A 70 -25.75 -2.55 -8.17
N LEU A 71 -25.41 -3.40 -9.16
CA LEU A 71 -24.02 -3.66 -9.54
C LEU A 71 -23.76 -3.09 -10.92
N LEU A 72 -22.59 -2.50 -11.10
CA LEU A 72 -22.13 -2.03 -12.40
C LEU A 72 -21.50 -3.20 -13.15
N GLY A 73 -21.98 -3.48 -14.36
CA GLY A 73 -21.43 -4.57 -15.18
C GLY A 73 -20.00 -4.29 -15.62
N PHE A 74 -19.14 -5.30 -15.55
CA PHE A 74 -17.78 -5.25 -16.09
C PHE A 74 -17.76 -5.75 -17.54
N LEU A 75 -17.08 -5.00 -18.42
CA LEU A 75 -17.09 -5.21 -19.88
C LEU A 75 -15.71 -5.56 -20.47
N GLY A 76 -14.61 -5.37 -19.72
CA GLY A 76 -13.25 -5.70 -20.15
C GLY A 76 -12.21 -4.68 -19.70
N TYR A 77 -11.00 -4.77 -20.27
CA TYR A 77 -9.91 -3.83 -20.02
C TYR A 77 -9.60 -3.01 -21.27
N ALA A 78 -9.21 -1.76 -21.11
CA ALA A 78 -8.57 -0.98 -22.18
C ALA A 78 -7.16 -0.56 -21.77
N HIS A 79 -6.22 -0.58 -22.71
CA HIS A 79 -4.86 -0.14 -22.48
C HIS A 79 -4.53 1.04 -23.38
N ASP A 80 -3.92 2.07 -22.79
CA ASP A 80 -3.32 3.19 -23.50
C ASP A 80 -1.80 3.01 -23.48
N THR A 81 -1.24 2.63 -24.64
CA THR A 81 0.19 2.41 -24.82
C THR A 81 1.03 3.68 -24.75
N ASP A 82 0.43 4.84 -25.01
CA ASP A 82 1.16 6.10 -25.12
C ASP A 82 1.48 6.65 -23.72
N ILE A 83 0.56 6.47 -22.78
CA ILE A 83 0.73 6.90 -21.38
C ILE A 83 0.88 5.73 -20.40
N PHE A 84 0.99 4.49 -20.90
CA PHE A 84 1.13 3.26 -20.11
C PHE A 84 0.05 3.14 -19.03
N ARG A 85 -1.21 3.37 -19.42
CA ARG A 85 -2.34 3.42 -18.48
C ARG A 85 -3.36 2.34 -18.81
N LEU A 86 -3.85 1.66 -17.77
CA LEU A 86 -4.91 0.67 -17.87
C LEU A 86 -6.24 1.26 -17.41
N PHE A 87 -7.30 0.89 -18.11
CA PHE A 87 -8.66 1.27 -17.81
C PHE A 87 -9.53 0.03 -17.63
N LEU A 88 -10.47 0.10 -16.69
CA LEU A 88 -11.58 -0.83 -16.63
C LEU A 88 -12.73 -0.29 -17.44
N ILE A 89 -13.25 -1.13 -18.32
CA ILE A 89 -14.45 -0.82 -19.07
C ILE A 89 -15.61 -1.37 -18.26
N MET A 90 -16.47 -0.48 -17.81
CA MET A 90 -17.69 -0.80 -17.08
C MET A 90 -18.91 -0.29 -17.86
N GLU A 91 -20.09 -0.81 -17.52
CA GLU A 91 -21.35 -0.20 -17.93
C GLU A 91 -21.38 1.29 -17.60
N LYS A 92 -22.10 2.06 -18.42
CA LYS A 92 -22.25 3.50 -18.22
C LYS A 92 -22.79 3.82 -16.82
N CYS A 93 -22.12 4.77 -16.16
CA CYS A 93 -22.62 5.47 -14.99
C CYS A 93 -22.50 6.98 -15.18
N GLU A 94 -23.13 7.76 -14.30
CA GLU A 94 -23.17 9.21 -14.37
C GLU A 94 -22.09 9.86 -13.50
N ILE A 95 -22.26 9.86 -12.18
CA ILE A 95 -21.35 10.50 -11.20
C ILE A 95 -21.31 9.67 -9.93
N SER A 96 -20.37 9.94 -9.02
CA SER A 96 -20.35 9.28 -7.71
C SER A 96 -21.54 9.71 -6.85
N LEU A 97 -21.91 8.87 -5.88
CA LEU A 97 -22.97 9.18 -4.91
C LEU A 97 -22.63 10.45 -4.13
N ALA A 98 -21.37 10.66 -3.75
CA ALA A 98 -20.93 11.90 -3.10
C ALA A 98 -21.22 13.15 -3.94
N GLN A 99 -20.85 13.14 -5.23
CA GLN A 99 -21.15 14.25 -6.15
C GLN A 99 -22.65 14.40 -6.36
N TYR A 100 -23.39 13.30 -6.44
CA TYR A 100 -24.84 13.30 -6.59
C TYR A 100 -25.55 13.92 -5.39
N LEU A 101 -25.13 13.59 -4.16
CA LEU A 101 -25.67 14.20 -2.94
C LEU A 101 -25.37 15.70 -2.89
N LYS A 102 -24.15 16.11 -3.25
CA LYS A 102 -23.77 17.53 -3.32
C LYS A 102 -24.60 18.32 -4.34
N LYS A 103 -24.85 17.75 -5.53
CA LYS A 103 -25.70 18.38 -6.56
C LYS A 103 -27.17 18.47 -6.15
N ASN A 104 -27.64 17.53 -5.32
CA ASN A 104 -29.03 17.41 -4.92
C ASN A 104 -29.26 17.78 -3.45
N GLU A 105 -28.42 18.65 -2.87
CA GLU A 105 -28.45 18.99 -1.44
C GLU A 105 -29.84 19.52 -1.00
N ASN A 106 -30.51 20.27 -1.88
CA ASN A 106 -31.85 20.81 -1.65
C ASN A 106 -32.95 19.74 -1.59
N LEU A 107 -32.69 18.53 -2.10
CA LEU A 107 -33.62 17.41 -2.14
C LEU A 107 -33.40 16.43 -0.97
N LEU A 108 -32.34 16.60 -0.18
CA LEU A 108 -32.02 15.74 0.95
C LEU A 108 -33.11 15.89 2.02
N ASN A 109 -33.98 14.89 2.07
CA ASN A 109 -35.00 14.70 3.08
C ASN A 109 -35.07 13.21 3.45
N GLN A 110 -35.85 12.90 4.48
CA GLN A 110 -35.91 11.54 4.99
C GLN A 110 -36.40 10.53 3.94
N ASP A 111 -37.37 10.87 3.10
CA ASP A 111 -37.94 9.95 2.11
C ASP A 111 -36.92 9.64 1.00
N PHE A 112 -36.21 10.67 0.54
CA PHE A 112 -35.10 10.53 -0.40
C PHE A 112 -33.99 9.65 0.18
N ALA A 113 -33.60 9.90 1.43
CA ALA A 113 -32.57 9.13 2.12
C ALA A 113 -32.96 7.65 2.26
N ILE A 114 -34.20 7.37 2.70
CA ILE A 114 -34.71 5.99 2.84
C ILE A 114 -34.74 5.28 1.49
N SER A 115 -35.16 5.95 0.42
CA SER A 115 -35.24 5.36 -0.92
C SER A 115 -33.87 4.86 -1.40
N LEU A 116 -32.86 5.74 -1.37
CA LEU A 116 -31.49 5.37 -1.76
C LEU A 116 -30.87 4.35 -0.79
N ALA A 117 -31.11 4.49 0.51
CA ALA A 117 -30.61 3.57 1.53
C ALA A 117 -31.08 2.13 1.27
N LYS A 118 -32.35 1.94 0.91
CA LYS A 118 -32.89 0.60 0.60
C LYS A 118 -32.21 -0.04 -0.61
N GLU A 119 -31.94 0.72 -1.66
CA GLU A 119 -31.23 0.23 -2.85
C GLU A 119 -29.78 -0.14 -2.53
N ILE A 120 -29.08 0.69 -1.76
CA ILE A 120 -27.71 0.43 -1.28
C ILE A 120 -27.68 -0.86 -0.44
N VAL A 121 -28.55 -0.98 0.56
CA VAL A 121 -28.60 -2.15 1.44
C VAL A 121 -28.96 -3.41 0.65
N SER A 122 -29.87 -3.33 -0.31
CA SER A 122 -30.19 -4.48 -1.19
C SER A 122 -28.98 -4.95 -2.00
N GLY A 123 -28.20 -4.01 -2.56
CA GLY A 123 -26.97 -4.35 -3.27
C GLY A 123 -25.92 -4.97 -2.34
N LEU A 124 -25.77 -4.45 -1.12
CA LEU A 124 -24.84 -5.00 -0.12
C LEU A 124 -25.24 -6.41 0.34
N ILE A 125 -26.54 -6.69 0.51
CA ILE A 125 -27.05 -8.04 0.82
C ILE A 125 -26.70 -9.02 -0.32
N TYR A 126 -26.83 -8.58 -1.56
CA TYR A 126 -26.44 -9.40 -2.71
C TYR A 126 -24.92 -9.66 -2.75
N LEU A 127 -24.12 -8.71 -2.29
CA LEU A 127 -22.66 -8.80 -2.19
C LEU A 127 -22.14 -9.46 -0.89
N GLU A 128 -23.02 -9.90 0.02
CA GLU A 128 -22.76 -10.25 1.44
C GLU A 128 -21.75 -11.39 1.68
N VAL A 129 -21.07 -11.86 0.65
CA VAL A 129 -19.92 -12.78 0.75
C VAL A 129 -18.63 -12.05 1.17
N HIS A 130 -18.50 -10.73 0.95
CA HIS A 130 -17.22 -10.03 1.06
C HIS A 130 -17.17 -8.90 2.09
N VAL A 131 -16.02 -8.77 2.75
CA VAL A 131 -15.67 -7.59 3.55
C VAL A 131 -15.19 -6.51 2.58
N ASP A 132 -15.78 -5.31 2.68
CA ASP A 132 -15.44 -4.16 1.85
C ASP A 132 -14.79 -3.12 2.75
N GLN A 133 -13.47 -3.08 2.66
CA GLN A 133 -12.62 -2.21 3.46
C GLN A 133 -12.68 -0.74 3.00
N ASN A 134 -13.36 -0.43 1.89
CA ASN A 134 -13.42 0.91 1.32
C ASN A 134 -14.85 1.29 0.88
N LEU A 135 -15.87 0.83 1.61
CA LEU A 135 -17.28 1.18 1.37
C LEU A 135 -17.56 2.65 1.71
N ASN A 136 -17.74 3.50 0.72
CA ASN A 136 -17.99 4.94 0.92
C ASN A 136 -18.81 5.56 -0.23
N THR A 137 -19.22 6.83 -0.07
CA THR A 137 -20.02 7.54 -1.08
C THR A 137 -19.26 7.90 -2.36
N MET A 138 -17.93 7.86 -2.37
CA MET A 138 -17.11 8.08 -3.59
C MET A 138 -17.02 6.82 -4.45
N ASN A 139 -17.12 5.64 -3.83
CA ASN A 139 -17.01 4.34 -4.50
C ASN A 139 -18.37 3.75 -4.95
N ILE A 140 -19.49 4.42 -4.62
CA ILE A 140 -20.82 4.11 -5.12
C ILE A 140 -21.14 5.07 -6.27
N TRP A 141 -21.62 4.54 -7.39
CA TRP A 141 -21.93 5.31 -8.60
C TRP A 141 -23.42 5.43 -8.82
N MET A 142 -23.85 6.50 -9.47
CA MET A 142 -25.26 6.72 -9.81
C MET A 142 -25.50 6.44 -11.29
N ASP A 143 -26.60 5.74 -11.59
CA ASP A 143 -27.14 5.57 -12.94
C ASP A 143 -28.65 5.73 -12.86
N LYS A 144 -29.21 6.80 -13.45
CA LYS A 144 -30.65 7.11 -13.43
C LYS A 144 -31.28 7.02 -12.03
N ASN A 145 -30.63 7.63 -11.02
CA ASN A 145 -31.01 7.60 -9.60
C ASN A 145 -30.91 6.23 -8.91
N ILE A 146 -30.27 5.24 -9.52
CA ILE A 146 -30.01 3.94 -8.90
C ILE A 146 -28.55 3.90 -8.46
N PRO A 147 -28.26 3.63 -7.17
CA PRO A 147 -26.90 3.44 -6.70
C PRO A 147 -26.36 2.09 -7.20
N LYS A 148 -25.14 2.12 -7.74
CA LYS A 148 -24.42 0.99 -8.32
C LYS A 148 -23.03 0.84 -7.70
N PHE A 149 -22.75 -0.34 -7.18
CA PHE A 149 -21.43 -0.72 -6.69
C PHE A 149 -20.55 -1.20 -7.84
N THR A 150 -19.26 -0.90 -7.77
CA THR A 150 -18.25 -1.54 -8.63
C THR A 150 -17.70 -2.77 -7.92
N TYR A 151 -16.97 -3.66 -8.60
CA TYR A 151 -16.25 -4.74 -7.90
C TYR A 151 -14.94 -4.27 -7.27
N LEU A 152 -14.56 -3.02 -7.54
CA LEU A 152 -13.24 -2.49 -7.26
C LEU A 152 -12.99 -2.31 -5.77
N HIS A 153 -13.92 -1.70 -5.04
CA HIS A 153 -13.85 -1.42 -3.59
C HIS A 153 -13.52 -2.65 -2.70
N LEU A 154 -13.65 -3.87 -3.23
CA LEU A 154 -13.31 -5.11 -2.53
C LEU A 154 -11.79 -5.39 -2.46
N ILE A 155 -10.99 -4.56 -3.11
CA ILE A 155 -9.54 -4.72 -3.22
C ILE A 155 -8.91 -3.38 -2.87
N GLN A 156 -8.75 -3.11 -1.57
CA GLN A 156 -7.80 -2.14 -1.04
C GLN A 156 -7.84 -2.18 0.48
N ASN A 157 -6.68 -1.97 1.09
CA ASN A 157 -6.56 -1.58 2.49
C ASN A 157 -7.34 -0.26 2.71
N PRO A 158 -8.12 -0.06 3.80
CA PRO A 158 -8.88 1.16 4.03
C PRO A 158 -8.03 2.45 4.00
N LEU A 159 -6.70 2.32 4.09
CA LEU A 159 -5.74 3.42 4.17
C LEU A 159 -4.81 3.55 2.96
N ASP A 160 -4.95 2.70 1.93
CA ASP A 160 -4.40 2.95 0.59
C ASP A 160 -5.30 3.96 -0.14
N ILE A 161 -5.52 5.12 0.51
CA ILE A 161 -6.39 6.17 0.01
C ILE A 161 -5.55 7.09 -0.88
N PRO A 162 -6.05 7.52 -2.06
CA PRO A 162 -5.41 8.59 -2.82
C PRO A 162 -5.09 9.78 -1.91
N GLU A 163 -3.88 10.37 -2.02
CA GLU A 163 -3.50 11.56 -1.22
C GLU A 163 -4.56 12.68 -1.37
N ILE A 164 -5.21 12.72 -2.53
CA ILE A 164 -6.35 13.59 -2.84
C ILE A 164 -7.63 13.02 -2.19
N ASN A 165 -8.25 13.82 -1.32
CA ASN A 165 -9.50 13.50 -0.59
C ASN A 165 -9.35 12.49 0.57
N ALA A 166 -8.16 12.27 1.13
CA ALA A 166 -7.96 11.33 2.26
C ALA A 166 -9.02 11.43 3.37
N TYR A 167 -9.38 12.65 3.80
CA TYR A 167 -10.42 12.90 4.82
C TYR A 167 -11.80 12.34 4.44
N GLU A 168 -12.16 12.42 3.16
CA GLU A 168 -13.44 11.92 2.65
C GLU A 168 -13.54 10.40 2.71
N TYR A 169 -12.42 9.68 2.74
CA TYR A 169 -12.41 8.23 2.91
C TYR A 169 -12.32 7.83 4.38
N LEU A 170 -11.48 8.52 5.16
CA LEU A 170 -11.26 8.23 6.58
C LEU A 170 -12.56 8.26 7.41
N LYS A 171 -13.54 9.10 7.05
CA LYS A 171 -14.83 9.19 7.74
C LYS A 171 -15.64 7.90 7.70
N PHE A 172 -15.38 6.99 6.76
CA PHE A 172 -16.13 5.75 6.60
C PHE A 172 -15.43 4.54 7.23
N ILE A 173 -14.20 4.70 7.74
CA ILE A 173 -13.40 3.60 8.30
C ILE A 173 -13.83 3.32 9.74
N ASP A 174 -13.97 2.04 10.07
CA ASP A 174 -14.24 1.58 11.44
C ASP A 174 -13.16 2.09 12.42
N PRO A 175 -13.52 2.86 13.47
CA PRO A 175 -12.57 3.40 14.42
C PRO A 175 -11.75 2.33 15.13
N ASN A 176 -12.28 1.11 15.28
CA ASN A 176 -11.52 -0.01 15.86
C ASN A 176 -10.31 -0.38 15.01
N PHE A 177 -10.40 -0.27 13.69
CA PHE A 177 -9.26 -0.46 12.81
C PHE A 177 -8.17 0.58 13.08
N ILE A 178 -8.53 1.80 13.44
CA ILE A 178 -7.55 2.85 13.74
C ILE A 178 -6.94 2.63 15.15
N LYS A 179 -7.78 2.25 16.12
CA LYS A 179 -7.41 2.11 17.54
C LYS A 179 -6.62 0.87 17.87
N ASP A 180 -7.07 -0.27 17.35
CA ASP A 180 -6.50 -1.57 17.67
C ASP A 180 -5.69 -2.07 16.46
N PRO A 181 -4.37 -2.17 16.60
CA PRO A 181 -3.52 -2.60 15.50
C PRO A 181 -3.70 -4.06 15.08
N ASP A 182 -4.32 -4.88 15.93
CA ASP A 182 -4.63 -6.27 15.66
C ASP A 182 -6.09 -6.48 15.22
N PHE A 183 -6.87 -5.40 15.11
CA PHE A 183 -8.25 -5.46 14.65
C PHE A 183 -8.32 -5.87 13.18
N VAL A 184 -9.04 -6.96 12.93
CA VAL A 184 -9.33 -7.46 11.59
C VAL A 184 -10.70 -6.96 11.19
N CYS A 185 -10.76 -6.08 10.20
CA CYS A 185 -12.03 -5.65 9.62
C CYS A 185 -12.83 -6.86 9.12
N ASP A 186 -14.09 -6.88 9.47
CA ASP A 186 -15.02 -7.93 9.07
C ASP A 186 -16.31 -7.31 8.50
N LYS A 187 -17.37 -8.11 8.36
CA LYS A 187 -18.65 -7.62 7.84
C LYS A 187 -19.26 -6.53 8.73
N LYS A 188 -18.92 -6.47 10.02
CA LYS A 188 -19.40 -5.44 10.94
C LYS A 188 -18.71 -4.10 10.68
N SER A 189 -17.48 -4.09 10.17
CA SER A 189 -16.84 -2.87 9.68
C SER A 189 -17.60 -2.27 8.48
N ASN A 190 -18.09 -3.10 7.55
CA ASN A 190 -18.98 -2.60 6.48
C ASN A 190 -20.27 -1.98 7.03
N ILE A 191 -20.81 -2.52 8.14
CA ILE A 191 -22.01 -1.94 8.78
C ILE A 191 -21.69 -0.55 9.35
N PHE A 192 -20.50 -0.34 9.92
CA PHE A 192 -20.06 0.99 10.34
C PHE A 192 -20.04 1.96 9.16
N SER A 193 -19.37 1.59 8.06
CA SER A 193 -19.30 2.41 6.85
C SER A 193 -20.69 2.70 6.26
N LEU A 194 -21.58 1.71 6.28
CA LEU A 194 -22.99 1.87 5.91
C LEU A 194 -23.68 2.90 6.80
N GLY A 195 -23.46 2.89 8.12
CA GLY A 195 -24.01 3.90 9.04
C GLY A 195 -23.61 5.33 8.66
N MET A 196 -22.35 5.53 8.29
CA MET A 196 -21.83 6.82 7.80
C MET A 196 -22.41 7.21 6.44
N ILE A 197 -22.66 6.25 5.54
CA ILE A 197 -23.37 6.48 4.27
C ILE A 197 -24.82 6.88 4.55
N LEU A 198 -25.53 6.18 5.45
CA LEU A 198 -26.91 6.49 5.82
C LEU A 198 -27.03 7.91 6.38
N ALA A 199 -26.05 8.35 7.17
CA ALA A 199 -25.94 9.73 7.65
C ALA A 199 -25.78 10.72 6.50
N SER A 200 -24.87 10.44 5.56
CA SER A 200 -24.61 11.27 4.38
C SER A 200 -25.85 11.42 3.50
N LEU A 201 -26.61 10.34 3.27
CA LEU A 201 -27.87 10.37 2.52
C LEU A 201 -28.92 11.29 3.15
N ALA A 202 -28.90 11.40 4.49
CA ALA A 202 -29.79 12.24 5.27
C ALA A 202 -29.27 13.68 5.42
N GLY A 203 -28.12 14.02 4.83
CA GLY A 203 -27.48 15.33 4.97
C GLY A 203 -26.94 15.58 6.39
N ILE A 204 -26.65 14.52 7.16
CA ILE A 204 -26.05 14.63 8.48
C ILE A 204 -24.54 14.69 8.34
N SER A 205 -23.97 15.84 8.71
CA SER A 205 -22.52 15.98 8.89
C SER A 205 -22.14 15.38 10.24
N VAL A 206 -21.46 14.23 10.22
CA VAL A 206 -21.08 13.50 11.45
C VAL A 206 -19.81 14.08 12.08
N TYR A 207 -18.96 14.69 11.26
CA TYR A 207 -17.72 15.35 11.66
C TYR A 207 -17.76 16.79 11.13
N ASP A 208 -17.87 17.77 12.02
CA ASP A 208 -18.10 19.19 11.68
C ASP A 208 -16.82 20.04 11.64
N SER A 209 -15.64 19.41 11.66
CA SER A 209 -14.37 20.12 11.71
C SER A 209 -13.75 20.34 10.33
N ASP A 210 -13.60 21.60 9.93
CA ASP A 210 -12.74 22.02 8.82
C ASP A 210 -11.24 21.90 9.18
N ASP A 211 -10.92 21.73 10.47
CA ASP A 211 -9.58 21.48 10.95
C ASP A 211 -9.27 19.98 10.91
N ALA A 212 -8.24 19.65 10.14
CA ALA A 212 -7.75 18.29 9.93
C ALA A 212 -7.30 17.57 11.21
N GLU A 213 -6.70 18.31 12.15
CA GLU A 213 -6.24 17.75 13.43
C GLU A 213 -7.45 17.34 14.28
N GLN A 214 -8.40 18.25 14.43
CA GLN A 214 -9.61 18.02 15.19
C GLN A 214 -10.47 16.92 14.55
N PHE A 215 -10.57 16.87 13.21
CA PHE A 215 -11.23 15.77 12.50
C PHE A 215 -10.63 14.40 12.87
N MET A 216 -9.30 14.27 12.84
CA MET A 216 -8.63 13.01 13.19
C MET A 216 -8.81 12.65 14.67
N ILE A 217 -8.80 13.64 15.56
CA ILE A 217 -9.10 13.46 16.98
C ILE A 217 -10.53 12.96 17.17
N ASP A 218 -11.48 13.49 16.41
CA ASP A 218 -12.89 13.11 16.52
C ASP A 218 -13.16 11.72 15.94
N VAL A 219 -12.52 11.36 14.83
CA VAL A 219 -12.53 9.99 14.30
C VAL A 219 -11.94 9.02 15.31
N TYR A 220 -10.76 9.32 15.86
CA TYR A 220 -10.10 8.45 16.83
C TYR A 220 -10.87 8.35 18.14
N ASN A 221 -11.41 9.45 18.67
CA ASN A 221 -12.14 9.40 19.94
C ASN A 221 -13.63 9.04 19.79
N GLU A 222 -14.10 8.81 18.56
CA GLU A 222 -15.52 8.56 18.26
C GLU A 222 -16.44 9.71 18.71
N ASN A 223 -15.96 10.95 18.56
CA ASN A 223 -16.72 12.16 18.86
C ASN A 223 -17.69 12.46 17.70
N PHE A 224 -18.78 11.70 17.62
CA PHE A 224 -19.77 11.84 16.55
C PHE A 224 -20.77 12.97 16.83
N HIS A 225 -21.01 13.82 15.83
CA HIS A 225 -22.03 14.89 15.86
C HIS A 225 -23.25 14.49 15.04
N TRP A 226 -24.38 14.20 15.70
CA TRP A 226 -25.61 13.76 15.01
C TRP A 226 -26.67 14.86 15.02
N ASN A 227 -26.67 15.74 14.01
CA ASN A 227 -27.75 16.73 13.87
C ASN A 227 -29.10 16.06 13.53
N THR A 228 -30.16 16.42 14.24
CA THR A 228 -31.50 15.83 14.13
C THR A 228 -32.56 16.73 13.50
N ASP A 229 -32.22 17.95 13.07
CA ASP A 229 -33.21 18.99 12.77
C ASP A 229 -34.14 18.66 11.58
N ARG A 230 -33.68 17.84 10.62
CA ARG A 230 -34.39 17.54 9.36
C ARG A 230 -34.85 16.10 9.21
N ILE A 231 -34.47 15.23 10.14
CA ILE A 231 -34.60 13.77 10.01
C ILE A 231 -35.15 13.18 11.31
N SER A 232 -36.02 12.18 11.22
CA SER A 232 -36.61 11.56 12.42
C SER A 232 -35.55 10.94 13.33
N ALA A 233 -35.78 11.05 14.64
CA ALA A 233 -34.93 10.45 15.65
C ALA A 233 -34.71 8.94 15.45
N LYS A 234 -35.70 8.22 14.89
CA LYS A 234 -35.57 6.78 14.62
C LYS A 234 -34.59 6.48 13.49
N TYR A 235 -34.52 7.32 12.46
CA TYR A 235 -33.52 7.17 11.38
C TYR A 235 -32.12 7.48 11.92
N VAL A 236 -31.96 8.53 12.73
CA VAL A 236 -30.68 8.86 13.38
C VAL A 236 -30.23 7.72 14.32
N GLN A 237 -31.15 7.12 15.07
CA GLN A 237 -30.86 5.94 15.90
C GLN A 237 -30.39 4.74 15.07
N LEU A 238 -30.92 4.55 13.86
CA LEU A 238 -30.42 3.51 12.95
C LEU A 238 -28.95 3.77 12.57
N CYS A 239 -28.61 5.01 12.18
CA CYS A 239 -27.22 5.38 11.87
C CYS A 239 -26.31 5.15 13.07
N GLN A 240 -26.70 5.58 14.27
CA GLN A 240 -25.93 5.41 15.51
C GLN A 240 -25.72 3.94 15.88
N ARG A 241 -26.73 3.09 15.69
CA ARG A 241 -26.60 1.64 15.92
C ARG A 241 -25.63 0.99 14.94
N CYS A 242 -25.60 1.44 13.69
CA CYS A 242 -24.59 1.00 12.72
C CYS A 242 -23.17 1.44 13.14
N CYS A 243 -23.04 2.65 13.70
CA CYS A 243 -21.76 3.24 14.09
C CYS A 243 -21.36 3.01 15.56
N THR A 244 -21.92 2.00 16.23
CA THR A 244 -21.57 1.69 17.63
C THR A 244 -20.14 1.14 17.72
N SER A 245 -19.41 1.52 18.77
CA SER A 245 -18.01 1.13 18.99
C SER A 245 -17.81 -0.37 19.05
N ASP A 246 -18.71 -1.08 19.75
CA ASP A 246 -18.74 -2.55 19.80
C ASP A 246 -19.33 -3.12 18.48
N PRO A 247 -18.52 -3.81 17.64
CA PRO A 247 -18.98 -4.37 16.37
C PRO A 247 -20.10 -5.41 16.53
N ASP A 248 -20.14 -6.13 17.65
CA ASP A 248 -21.12 -7.19 17.88
C ASP A 248 -22.53 -6.63 18.12
N LEU A 249 -22.63 -5.38 18.58
CA LEU A 249 -23.90 -4.68 18.78
C LEU A 249 -24.47 -4.07 17.49
N ARG A 250 -23.67 -4.03 16.42
CA ARG A 250 -24.09 -3.47 15.12
C ARG A 250 -25.11 -4.40 14.44
N PRO A 251 -26.17 -3.85 13.83
CA PRO A 251 -27.21 -4.66 13.18
C PRO A 251 -26.65 -5.41 11.95
N SER A 252 -27.35 -6.47 11.56
CA SER A 252 -27.17 -7.11 10.25
C SER A 252 -27.77 -6.26 9.12
N LEU A 253 -27.34 -6.49 7.88
CA LEU A 253 -27.92 -5.82 6.71
C LEU A 253 -29.44 -6.04 6.60
N SER A 254 -29.92 -7.25 6.93
CA SER A 254 -31.35 -7.56 6.95
C SER A 254 -32.12 -6.75 8.01
N GLU A 255 -31.54 -6.55 9.20
CA GLU A 255 -32.16 -5.72 10.24
C GLU A 255 -32.17 -4.24 9.87
N VAL A 256 -31.12 -3.75 9.19
CA VAL A 256 -31.08 -2.39 8.64
C VAL A 256 -32.19 -2.21 7.60
N LEU A 257 -32.29 -3.13 6.63
CA LEU A 257 -33.33 -3.08 5.60
C LEU A 257 -34.74 -3.10 6.22
N PHE A 258 -34.98 -4.01 7.17
CA PHE A 258 -36.25 -4.10 7.88
C PHE A 258 -36.60 -2.80 8.63
N THR A 259 -35.61 -2.15 9.24
CA THR A 259 -35.81 -0.87 9.93
C THR A 259 -36.18 0.24 8.94
N LEU A 260 -35.48 0.32 7.81
CA LEU A 260 -35.76 1.29 6.74
C LEU A 260 -37.17 1.12 6.15
N GLU A 261 -37.61 -0.12 5.96
CA GLU A 261 -38.96 -0.43 5.48
C GLU A 261 -40.04 0.06 6.42
N ASN A 262 -39.88 -0.18 7.72
CA ASN A 262 -40.82 0.28 8.74
C ASN A 262 -40.87 1.81 8.85
N LEU A 263 -39.72 2.49 8.68
CA LEU A 263 -39.66 3.95 8.63
C LEU A 263 -40.41 4.51 7.41
N GLY A 264 -40.28 3.87 6.24
CA GLY A 264 -41.00 4.28 5.03
C GLY A 264 -42.51 4.07 5.12
N THR A 265 -42.97 2.97 5.74
CA THR A 265 -44.41 2.69 5.85
C THR A 265 -45.19 3.64 6.75
N CYS A 266 -44.52 4.31 7.70
CA CYS A 266 -45.17 5.27 8.61
C CYS A 266 -45.53 6.60 7.92
N ILE A 267 -45.04 6.85 6.70
CA ILE A 267 -45.14 8.14 5.99
C ILE A 267 -46.04 8.06 4.73
N ASN A 268 -46.46 6.86 4.33
CA ASN A 268 -47.25 6.57 3.11
C ASN A 268 -48.67 7.21 3.05
N HIS A 269 -48.99 8.21 3.86
CA HIS A 269 -50.17 9.05 3.64
C HIS A 269 -49.95 10.27 2.74
N VAL A 270 -48.75 10.54 2.20
CA VAL A 270 -48.57 11.64 1.22
C VAL A 270 -47.68 11.25 0.02
N ARG A 271 -48.37 10.95 -1.09
CA ARG A 271 -48.01 11.08 -2.52
C ARG A 271 -46.62 10.63 -3.01
N THR A 272 -46.67 9.58 -3.83
CA THR A 272 -45.75 9.31 -4.93
C THR A 272 -45.85 10.39 -6.02
N ASN A 273 -44.77 11.13 -6.27
CA ASN A 273 -44.50 11.77 -7.55
C ASN A 273 -43.09 11.38 -7.98
N ALA A 274 -42.98 10.74 -9.15
CA ALA A 274 -41.71 10.52 -9.81
C ALA A 274 -41.11 11.88 -10.18
N PHE A 275 -39.91 12.18 -9.68
CA PHE A 275 -39.17 13.38 -10.02
C PHE A 275 -38.28 13.10 -11.25
N GLU A 276 -38.65 13.66 -12.40
CA GLU A 276 -37.74 13.88 -13.52
C GLU A 276 -36.95 15.17 -13.25
N LEU A 277 -35.62 15.08 -13.22
CA LEU A 277 -34.72 16.23 -13.04
C LEU A 277 -34.06 16.57 -14.37
N ASN A 278 -34.18 17.85 -14.76
CA ASN A 278 -33.57 18.43 -15.95
C ASN A 278 -32.05 18.54 -15.79
N VAL A 279 -31.32 18.02 -16.78
CA VAL A 279 -29.87 18.15 -16.93
C VAL A 279 -29.54 19.52 -17.53
N TYR A 280 -28.82 20.36 -16.80
CA TYR A 280 -28.11 21.52 -17.37
C TYR A 280 -26.60 21.27 -17.29
N PRO A 281 -25.82 21.55 -18.35
CA PRO A 281 -24.38 21.41 -18.32
C PRO A 281 -23.75 22.69 -17.77
N GLN A 282 -22.83 22.59 -16.81
CA GLN A 282 -21.70 23.53 -16.71
C GLN A 282 -20.58 23.05 -15.77
N GLU A 283 -19.37 23.16 -16.34
CA GLU A 283 -18.01 23.32 -15.82
C GLU A 283 -17.73 22.90 -14.37
N THR A 284 -17.05 21.76 -14.24
CA THR A 284 -16.31 21.37 -13.04
C THR A 284 -15.04 22.21 -12.92
N GLU A 285 -15.02 23.15 -11.97
CA GLU A 285 -13.79 23.71 -11.42
C GLU A 285 -13.03 22.59 -10.68
N ILE A 286 -12.04 22.00 -11.35
CA ILE A 286 -11.12 21.05 -10.73
C ILE A 286 -10.08 21.88 -9.98
N LEU A 287 -10.17 21.89 -8.66
CA LEU A 287 -9.14 22.43 -7.79
C LEU A 287 -7.88 21.57 -7.89
N GLU A 288 -7.01 21.88 -8.86
CA GLU A 288 -5.58 21.58 -8.78
C GLU A 288 -4.97 22.43 -7.65
N LYS A 289 -5.20 22.03 -6.39
CA LYS A 289 -4.34 22.48 -5.30
C LYS A 289 -3.23 21.46 -5.15
N SER A 290 -2.02 21.93 -5.44
CA SER A 290 -0.74 21.29 -5.17
C SER A 290 -0.74 20.58 -3.82
N SER A 291 -0.55 19.26 -3.86
CA SER A 291 -0.45 18.36 -2.73
C SER A 291 0.78 18.67 -1.87
N GLU A 292 0.61 19.46 -0.81
CA GLU A 292 1.41 19.23 0.40
C GLU A 292 0.88 17.93 1.03
N SER A 293 1.78 17.00 1.35
CA SER A 293 1.41 15.62 1.72
C SER A 293 0.51 15.62 2.96
N ILE A 294 -0.74 15.20 2.78
CA ILE A 294 -1.76 15.15 3.85
C ILE A 294 -1.61 13.87 4.71
N LEU A 295 -0.62 13.01 4.43
CA LEU A 295 -0.27 11.94 5.36
C LEU A 295 0.04 12.59 6.72
N PRO A 296 -0.68 12.24 7.80
CA PRO A 296 -0.74 13.05 9.01
C PRO A 296 0.65 13.51 9.43
N SER A 297 0.84 14.82 9.48
CA SER A 297 2.10 15.39 9.93
C SER A 297 2.49 14.68 11.23
N PHE A 298 3.73 14.20 11.26
CA PHE A 298 4.42 13.38 12.25
C PHE A 298 4.07 13.62 13.74
N ILE A 299 3.46 14.76 14.05
CA ILE A 299 3.12 15.27 15.37
C ILE A 299 1.81 14.66 15.93
N HIS A 300 0.87 14.20 15.09
CA HIS A 300 -0.49 13.89 15.55
C HIS A 300 -0.75 12.42 15.86
N LEU A 301 -0.17 11.51 15.07
CA LEU A 301 -0.14 10.08 15.40
C LEU A 301 0.77 9.80 16.61
N ALA A 302 1.73 10.69 16.91
CA ALA A 302 2.58 10.62 18.10
C ALA A 302 1.80 10.77 19.42
N LYS A 303 0.57 11.32 19.41
CA LYS A 303 -0.32 11.36 20.59
C LYS A 303 -0.87 9.97 20.97
N VAL A 304 -0.76 8.97 20.09
CA VAL A 304 -1.14 7.56 20.35
C VAL A 304 -0.09 6.85 21.21
N LEU A 305 1.15 7.34 21.19
CA LEU A 305 2.25 6.79 21.96
C LEU A 305 2.43 7.54 23.28
N THR A 306 2.79 6.79 24.32
CA THR A 306 3.38 7.41 25.52
C THR A 306 4.76 7.98 25.18
N GLU A 307 5.22 8.97 25.96
CA GLU A 307 6.54 9.61 25.75
C GLU A 307 7.68 8.57 25.70
N GLY A 308 7.61 7.53 26.53
CA GLY A 308 8.58 6.42 26.52
C GLY A 308 8.51 5.53 25.28
N GLU A 309 7.32 5.26 24.72
CA GLU A 309 7.18 4.48 23.49
C GLU A 309 7.74 5.23 22.27
N TYR A 310 7.57 6.56 22.25
CA TYR A 310 8.11 7.41 21.18
C TYR A 310 9.64 7.37 21.13
N ASP A 311 10.32 7.50 22.27
CA ASP A 311 11.79 7.45 22.34
C ASP A 311 12.35 6.08 21.89
N ILE A 312 11.69 5.00 22.29
CA ILE A 312 12.04 3.63 21.89
C ILE A 312 11.87 3.48 20.37
N LEU A 313 10.77 3.96 19.82
CA LEU A 313 10.51 3.92 18.38
C LEU A 313 11.53 4.74 17.60
N GLU A 314 11.73 6.01 17.95
CA GLU A 314 12.62 6.90 17.22
C GLU A 314 14.06 6.37 17.22
N SER A 315 14.55 5.94 18.39
CA SER A 315 15.90 5.37 18.49
C SER A 315 16.05 4.07 17.70
N THR A 316 15.04 3.20 17.71
CA THR A 316 15.09 1.92 16.98
C THR A 316 14.99 2.11 15.47
N LEU A 317 14.15 3.03 14.99
CA LEU A 317 14.08 3.38 13.56
C LEU A 317 15.40 3.98 13.05
N LYS A 318 16.07 4.81 13.86
CA LYS A 318 17.42 5.31 13.54
C LYS A 318 18.44 4.17 13.46
N THR A 319 18.41 3.25 14.42
CA THR A 319 19.26 2.05 14.43
C THR A 319 19.03 1.21 13.17
N PHE A 320 17.78 0.94 12.82
CA PHE A 320 17.40 0.19 11.61
C PHE A 320 17.94 0.89 10.35
N ALA A 321 17.62 2.17 10.14
CA ALA A 321 18.04 2.93 8.97
C ALA A 321 19.57 3.06 8.83
N ASN A 322 20.30 3.11 9.94
CA ASN A 322 21.76 3.13 9.92
C ASN A 322 22.32 1.78 9.43
N TYR A 323 21.79 0.67 9.95
CA TYR A 323 22.34 -0.64 9.65
C TYR A 323 21.93 -1.19 8.28
N THR A 324 20.75 -0.85 7.76
CA THR A 324 20.37 -1.17 6.37
C THR A 324 21.24 -0.43 5.34
N ARG A 325 21.79 0.74 5.69
CA ARG A 325 22.73 1.48 4.85
C ARG A 325 24.18 0.98 4.91
N ILE A 326 24.50 0.13 5.88
CA ILE A 326 25.83 -0.46 6.05
C ILE A 326 25.82 -1.90 5.51
N TYR A 327 24.86 -2.71 5.96
CA TYR A 327 24.78 -4.13 5.66
C TYR A 327 23.84 -4.41 4.50
N GLY A 328 24.24 -5.33 3.62
CA GLY A 328 23.34 -5.97 2.65
C GLY A 328 22.68 -7.25 3.16
N ASP A 329 23.00 -7.67 4.38
CA ASP A 329 22.53 -8.91 5.02
C ASP A 329 21.52 -8.59 6.12
N ASP A 330 20.25 -8.89 5.83
CA ASP A 330 19.12 -8.60 6.72
C ASP A 330 19.25 -9.29 8.09
N ASN A 331 19.89 -10.46 8.18
CA ASN A 331 20.08 -11.13 9.48
C ASN A 331 21.01 -10.35 10.41
N LYS A 332 22.01 -9.65 9.86
CA LYS A 332 22.91 -8.79 10.64
C LYS A 332 22.19 -7.53 11.12
N VAL A 333 21.33 -6.97 10.27
CA VAL A 333 20.49 -5.83 10.62
C VAL A 333 19.54 -6.23 11.75
N LEU A 334 18.87 -7.38 11.65
CA LEU A 334 17.98 -7.90 12.68
C LEU A 334 18.70 -8.06 14.02
N LYS A 335 19.86 -8.72 14.03
CA LYS A 335 20.66 -8.90 15.24
C LYS A 335 21.02 -7.56 15.91
N LYS A 336 21.32 -6.52 15.11
CA LYS A 336 21.62 -5.18 15.64
C LYS A 336 20.40 -4.50 16.24
N ILE A 337 19.21 -4.71 15.66
CA ILE A 337 17.96 -4.24 16.25
C ILE A 337 17.66 -4.96 17.56
N GLU A 338 17.81 -6.29 17.60
CA GLU A 338 17.61 -7.08 18.83
C GLU A 338 18.57 -6.67 19.94
N GLU A 339 19.85 -6.44 19.63
CA GLU A 339 20.85 -5.92 20.57
C GLU A 339 20.43 -4.53 21.11
N HIS A 340 19.93 -3.64 20.24
CA HIS A 340 19.45 -2.32 20.62
C HIS A 340 18.21 -2.39 21.53
N LEU A 341 17.21 -3.19 21.17
CA LEU A 341 16.00 -3.39 21.98
C LEU A 341 16.32 -4.02 23.34
N ALA A 342 17.30 -4.95 23.40
CA ALA A 342 17.76 -5.53 24.65
C ALA A 342 18.39 -4.48 25.58
N VAL A 343 19.15 -3.52 25.06
CA VAL A 343 19.69 -2.39 25.84
C VAL A 343 18.57 -1.51 26.40
N LEU A 344 17.52 -1.28 25.60
CA LEU A 344 16.34 -0.55 26.03
C LEU A 344 15.43 -1.35 26.98
N LYS A 345 15.74 -2.64 27.22
CA LYS A 345 14.90 -3.60 27.96
C LYS A 345 13.49 -3.71 27.36
N GLN A 346 13.37 -3.54 26.06
CA GLN A 346 12.12 -3.63 25.32
C GLN A 346 12.01 -5.02 24.68
N PRO A 347 11.05 -5.87 25.08
CA PRO A 347 10.79 -7.13 24.39
C PRO A 347 10.38 -6.87 22.93
N LEU A 348 10.86 -7.71 22.00
CA LEU A 348 10.59 -7.56 20.57
C LEU A 348 9.09 -7.56 20.26
N HIS A 349 8.32 -8.43 20.92
CA HIS A 349 6.86 -8.49 20.76
C HIS A 349 6.19 -7.15 21.10
N ASP A 350 6.57 -6.55 22.22
CA ASP A 350 6.00 -5.28 22.68
C ASP A 350 6.44 -4.13 21.76
N PHE A 351 7.66 -4.18 21.24
CA PHE A 351 8.12 -3.22 20.23
C PHE A 351 7.36 -3.34 18.90
N ILE A 352 7.08 -4.57 18.44
CA ILE A 352 6.25 -4.80 17.26
C ILE A 352 4.86 -4.21 17.47
N TYR A 353 4.29 -4.33 18.68
CA TYR A 353 3.01 -3.69 19.01
C TYR A 353 3.07 -2.16 18.89
N ILE A 354 4.15 -1.52 19.38
CA ILE A 354 4.39 -0.07 19.17
C ILE A 354 4.45 0.27 17.68
N LEU A 355 5.16 -0.53 16.87
CA LEU A 355 5.19 -0.33 15.42
C LEU A 355 3.82 -0.46 14.78
N LYS A 356 3.00 -1.43 15.21
CA LYS A 356 1.66 -1.63 14.68
C LYS A 356 0.72 -0.44 14.95
N LYS A 357 0.85 0.24 16.11
CA LYS A 357 0.10 1.49 16.38
C LYS A 357 0.35 2.57 15.33
N LEU A 358 1.55 2.59 14.74
CA LEU A 358 1.98 3.55 13.73
C LEU A 358 2.25 2.89 12.37
N ARG A 359 1.60 1.76 12.09
CA ARG A 359 1.83 0.94 10.88
C ARG A 359 1.60 1.66 9.56
N PHE A 360 0.92 2.80 9.59
CA PHE A 360 0.68 3.64 8.41
C PHE A 360 1.87 4.55 8.07
N LEU A 361 2.81 4.73 9.01
CA LEU A 361 4.04 5.43 8.73
C LEU A 361 4.94 4.55 7.86
N PRO A 362 5.45 5.04 6.72
CA PRO A 362 6.20 4.20 5.77
C PRO A 362 7.38 3.48 6.42
N LYS A 363 8.09 4.16 7.34
CA LYS A 363 9.20 3.57 8.10
C LYS A 363 8.77 2.48 9.08
N CYS A 364 7.58 2.60 9.68
CA CYS A 364 7.06 1.57 10.59
C CYS A 364 6.54 0.38 9.79
N ALA A 365 5.79 0.61 8.71
CA ALA A 365 5.41 -0.43 7.76
C ALA A 365 6.64 -1.19 7.26
N CYS A 366 7.67 -0.47 6.82
CA CYS A 366 8.94 -1.03 6.39
C CYS A 366 9.57 -1.96 7.42
N LEU A 367 9.64 -1.55 8.69
CA LEU A 367 10.20 -2.37 9.76
C LEU A 367 9.28 -3.54 10.16
N LEU A 368 7.95 -3.38 10.07
CA LEU A 368 7.01 -4.49 10.21
C LEU A 368 7.21 -5.54 9.11
N GLY A 369 7.35 -5.11 7.85
CA GLY A 369 7.66 -6.00 6.73
C GLY A 369 8.97 -6.75 6.95
N PHE A 370 10.00 -6.05 7.45
CA PHE A 370 11.28 -6.64 7.82
C PHE A 370 11.16 -7.73 8.89
N PHE A 371 10.42 -7.48 9.97
CA PHE A 371 10.21 -8.52 10.99
C PHE A 371 9.40 -9.71 10.47
N ASN A 372 8.43 -9.48 9.58
CA ASN A 372 7.68 -10.56 8.94
C ASN A 372 8.53 -11.36 7.93
N GLN A 373 9.58 -10.76 7.35
CA GLN A 373 10.47 -11.46 6.40
C GLN A 373 11.55 -12.30 7.10
N VAL A 374 12.22 -11.74 8.11
CA VAL A 374 13.42 -12.34 8.72
C VAL A 374 13.36 -12.52 10.24
N GLY A 375 12.28 -12.08 10.89
CA GLY A 375 12.11 -12.15 12.35
C GLY A 375 11.78 -13.56 12.86
N THR A 376 11.34 -13.64 14.12
CA THR A 376 11.03 -14.91 14.79
C THR A 376 9.75 -15.57 14.28
N THR A 377 8.78 -14.77 13.85
CA THR A 377 7.53 -15.21 13.23
C THR A 377 7.51 -14.72 11.79
N ILE A 378 7.93 -15.58 10.87
CA ILE A 378 7.99 -15.26 9.44
C ILE A 378 6.60 -15.43 8.83
N ASP A 379 6.15 -14.38 8.14
CA ASP A 379 4.92 -14.34 7.35
C ASP A 379 5.21 -13.55 6.07
N TYR A 380 5.38 -14.26 4.96
CA TYR A 380 5.81 -13.64 3.71
C TYR A 380 4.71 -12.80 3.04
N ASP A 381 3.44 -13.16 3.24
CA ASP A 381 2.31 -12.40 2.70
C ASP A 381 2.21 -11.05 3.42
N GLN A 382 2.37 -11.05 4.75
CA GLN A 382 2.47 -9.82 5.54
C GLN A 382 3.72 -9.02 5.19
N ALA A 383 4.87 -9.65 4.96
CA ALA A 383 6.09 -8.95 4.56
C ALA A 383 5.87 -8.16 3.27
N PHE A 384 5.34 -8.82 2.23
CA PHE A 384 5.01 -8.19 0.94
C PHE A 384 4.04 -7.03 1.14
N TYR A 385 2.94 -7.27 1.87
CA TYR A 385 1.94 -6.26 2.17
C TYR A 385 2.54 -5.00 2.81
N TRP A 386 3.34 -5.16 3.87
CA TRP A 386 3.94 -4.02 4.56
C TRP A 386 4.99 -3.27 3.73
N TYR A 387 5.77 -3.98 2.91
CA TYR A 387 6.71 -3.33 2.00
C TYR A 387 6.02 -2.54 0.89
N LYS A 388 4.85 -2.98 0.44
CA LYS A 388 4.01 -2.22 -0.48
C LYS A 388 3.59 -0.89 0.15
N ILE A 389 2.99 -0.91 1.35
CA ILE A 389 2.61 0.30 2.10
C ILE A 389 3.80 1.27 2.26
N ALA A 390 4.97 0.74 2.61
CA ALA A 390 6.18 1.56 2.73
C ALA A 390 6.60 2.21 1.40
N THR A 391 6.51 1.46 0.30
CA THR A 391 6.90 1.90 -1.05
C THR A 391 5.99 3.01 -1.57
N ASP A 392 4.68 2.85 -1.36
CA ASP A 392 3.64 3.85 -1.70
C ASP A 392 3.87 5.13 -0.90
N GLY A 393 4.26 4.97 0.37
CA GLY A 393 4.77 6.03 1.25
C GLY A 393 6.15 6.61 0.88
N LYS A 394 6.67 6.29 -0.31
CA LYS A 394 7.93 6.77 -0.89
C LYS A 394 9.20 6.35 -0.11
N ASP A 395 9.13 5.31 0.74
CA ASP A 395 10.29 4.76 1.44
C ASP A 395 11.28 4.09 0.44
N ASP A 396 12.57 4.28 0.65
CA ASP A 396 13.63 3.83 -0.26
C ASP A 396 14.04 2.37 0.01
N PHE A 397 14.09 1.97 1.28
CA PHE A 397 14.29 0.57 1.67
C PHE A 397 13.05 -0.28 1.34
N GLY A 398 11.84 0.21 1.63
CA GLY A 398 10.58 -0.45 1.25
C GLY A 398 10.54 -0.81 -0.23
N ALA A 399 10.90 0.14 -1.12
CA ALA A 399 10.99 -0.12 -2.56
C ALA A 399 12.04 -1.20 -2.90
N ASN A 400 13.19 -1.24 -2.21
CA ASN A 400 14.17 -2.31 -2.42
C ASN A 400 13.60 -3.67 -2.01
N GLN A 401 12.95 -3.76 -0.85
CA GLN A 401 12.41 -5.02 -0.37
C GLN A 401 11.23 -5.50 -1.21
N LEU A 402 10.40 -4.59 -1.72
CA LEU A 402 9.35 -4.95 -2.68
C LEU A 402 9.95 -5.56 -3.95
N GLY A 403 11.03 -4.96 -4.48
CA GLY A 403 11.79 -5.57 -5.57
C GLY A 403 12.36 -6.93 -5.21
N TYR A 404 12.84 -7.11 -3.97
CA TYR A 404 13.34 -8.39 -3.48
C TYR A 404 12.24 -9.45 -3.37
N CYS A 405 11.02 -9.05 -2.97
CA CYS A 405 9.86 -9.93 -2.93
C CYS A 405 9.55 -10.50 -4.31
N TYR A 406 9.49 -9.66 -5.34
CA TYR A 406 9.30 -10.10 -6.72
C TYR A 406 10.48 -10.95 -7.23
N ALA A 407 11.72 -10.60 -6.89
CA ALA A 407 12.92 -11.36 -7.31
C ALA A 407 13.04 -12.75 -6.66
N LYS A 408 12.31 -13.01 -5.56
CA LYS A 408 12.39 -14.25 -4.79
C LYS A 408 11.06 -14.99 -4.63
N GLY A 409 9.95 -14.39 -5.05
CA GLY A 409 8.60 -14.91 -4.81
C GLY A 409 8.20 -14.89 -3.33
N ILE A 410 8.55 -13.82 -2.60
CA ILE A 410 8.20 -13.68 -1.17
C ILE A 410 6.84 -12.98 -1.07
N GLY A 411 5.80 -13.74 -0.70
CA GLY A 411 4.42 -13.22 -0.53
C GLY A 411 3.71 -12.86 -1.84
N ILE A 412 4.37 -13.06 -2.97
CA ILE A 412 3.88 -12.77 -4.31
C ILE A 412 4.55 -13.72 -5.31
N ASN A 413 3.99 -13.83 -6.51
CA ASN A 413 4.62 -14.59 -7.58
C ASN A 413 5.93 -13.93 -8.02
N PHE A 414 6.90 -14.77 -8.39
CA PHE A 414 8.18 -14.33 -8.91
C PHE A 414 8.02 -13.54 -10.22
N ASP A 415 8.65 -12.38 -10.31
CA ASP A 415 8.75 -11.56 -11.53
C ASP A 415 10.05 -10.74 -11.50
N GLU A 416 10.99 -11.05 -12.40
CA GLU A 416 12.30 -10.40 -12.40
C GLU A 416 12.28 -8.98 -12.99
N GLU A 417 11.36 -8.69 -13.91
CA GLU A 417 11.28 -7.38 -14.55
C GLU A 417 10.65 -6.36 -13.60
N ILE A 418 9.55 -6.74 -12.92
CA ILE A 418 8.95 -5.90 -11.88
C ILE A 418 9.94 -5.67 -10.73
N ALA A 419 10.70 -6.70 -10.33
CA ALA A 419 11.75 -6.55 -9.34
C ALA A 419 12.79 -5.49 -9.73
N TYR A 420 13.24 -5.52 -10.99
CA TYR A 420 14.22 -4.58 -11.50
C TYR A 420 13.70 -3.14 -11.54
N GLU A 421 12.44 -2.92 -11.91
CA GLU A 421 11.80 -1.59 -11.84
C GLU A 421 11.82 -1.04 -10.41
N TRP A 422 11.46 -1.85 -9.40
CA TRP A 422 11.49 -1.42 -8.00
C TRP A 422 12.90 -1.17 -7.48
N PHE A 423 13.89 -1.97 -7.88
CA PHE A 423 15.29 -1.68 -7.57
C PHE A 423 15.75 -0.34 -8.16
N LYS A 424 15.34 0.01 -9.38
CA LYS A 424 15.63 1.33 -9.98
C LYS A 424 14.98 2.47 -9.21
N VAL A 425 13.74 2.30 -8.75
CA VAL A 425 13.04 3.29 -7.89
C VAL A 425 13.83 3.51 -6.59
N SER A 426 14.20 2.42 -5.91
CA SER A 426 15.01 2.47 -4.69
C SER A 426 16.38 3.12 -4.93
N ALA A 427 17.05 2.78 -6.03
CA ALA A 427 18.33 3.35 -6.42
C ALA A 427 18.25 4.85 -6.71
N LYS A 428 17.20 5.29 -7.40
CA LYS A 428 16.93 6.71 -7.69
C LYS A 428 16.73 7.52 -6.41
N ARG A 429 16.18 6.89 -5.36
CA ARG A 429 16.05 7.48 -4.01
C ARG A 429 17.32 7.38 -3.17
N GLY A 430 18.38 6.75 -3.69
CA GLY A 430 19.71 6.72 -3.07
C GLY A 430 19.94 5.55 -2.11
N HIS A 431 19.06 4.55 -2.09
CA HIS A 431 19.24 3.41 -1.19
C HIS A 431 20.39 2.49 -1.66
N PRO A 432 21.36 2.13 -0.79
CA PRO A 432 22.54 1.38 -1.22
C PRO A 432 22.25 -0.02 -1.78
N GLN A 433 21.34 -0.77 -1.16
CA GLN A 433 20.91 -2.09 -1.68
C GLN A 433 20.24 -1.94 -3.05
N GLY A 434 19.38 -0.93 -3.22
CA GLY A 434 18.69 -0.66 -4.50
C GLY A 434 19.69 -0.33 -5.61
N ILE A 435 20.69 0.50 -5.33
CA ILE A 435 21.80 0.79 -6.26
C ILE A 435 22.58 -0.48 -6.61
N SER A 436 22.90 -1.31 -5.61
CA SER A 436 23.64 -2.57 -5.83
C SER A 436 22.84 -3.55 -6.69
N ASN A 437 21.57 -3.76 -6.37
CA ASN A 437 20.67 -4.68 -7.08
C ASN A 437 20.43 -4.20 -8.52
N THR A 438 20.25 -2.89 -8.72
CA THR A 438 20.17 -2.30 -10.06
C THR A 438 21.46 -2.54 -10.85
N ALA A 439 22.63 -2.30 -10.24
CA ALA A 439 23.92 -2.47 -10.89
C ALA A 439 24.18 -3.94 -11.30
N HIS A 440 23.74 -4.92 -10.49
CA HIS A 440 23.87 -6.34 -10.82
C HIS A 440 23.08 -6.79 -12.05
N ARG A 441 22.05 -6.02 -12.44
CA ARG A 441 21.18 -6.30 -13.59
C ARG A 441 21.62 -5.59 -14.88
N LEU A 442 22.62 -4.70 -14.81
CA LEU A 442 23.14 -4.01 -15.98
C LEU A 442 24.04 -4.92 -16.83
N ASP A 443 24.03 -4.67 -18.13
CA ASP A 443 24.77 -5.43 -19.14
C ASP A 443 26.29 -5.18 -19.03
N GLU A 444 27.11 -6.10 -19.54
CA GLU A 444 28.57 -5.93 -19.61
C GLU A 444 28.99 -4.67 -20.38
N ARG A 445 28.16 -4.19 -21.32
CA ARG A 445 28.39 -2.93 -22.04
C ARG A 445 28.35 -1.70 -21.13
N ASP A 446 27.67 -1.79 -19.99
CA ASP A 446 27.53 -0.72 -19.00
C ASP A 446 28.58 -0.78 -17.88
N GLN A 447 29.66 -1.54 -18.08
CA GLN A 447 30.76 -1.75 -17.14
C GLN A 447 31.20 -0.50 -16.35
N LYS A 448 31.40 0.62 -17.04
CA LYS A 448 31.81 1.89 -16.40
C LYS A 448 30.73 2.44 -15.45
N LYS A 449 29.47 2.40 -15.88
CA LYS A 449 28.31 2.83 -15.07
C LYS A 449 28.13 1.93 -13.86
N VAL A 450 28.26 0.62 -14.03
CA VAL A 450 28.23 -0.36 -12.93
C VAL A 450 29.32 -0.06 -11.90
N PHE A 451 30.55 0.19 -12.36
CA PHE A 451 31.65 0.59 -11.49
C PHE A 451 31.34 1.88 -10.74
N GLU A 452 30.86 2.92 -11.41
CA GLU A 452 30.49 4.20 -10.79
C GLU A 452 29.41 4.02 -9.71
N MET A 453 28.40 3.18 -9.98
CA MET A 453 27.35 2.84 -9.01
C MET A 453 27.93 2.13 -7.79
N TYR A 454 28.68 1.04 -7.94
CA TYR A 454 29.29 0.34 -6.80
C TYR A 454 30.27 1.22 -6.03
N TYR A 455 31.08 2.01 -6.74
CA TYR A 455 32.03 2.94 -6.12
C TYR A 455 31.30 4.01 -5.30
N SER A 456 30.16 4.52 -5.79
CA SER A 456 29.36 5.51 -5.08
C SER A 456 28.88 4.99 -3.71
N ILE A 457 28.36 3.76 -3.65
CA ILE A 457 27.88 3.15 -2.40
C ILE A 457 29.03 2.64 -1.52
N ALA A 458 30.16 2.24 -2.10
CA ALA A 458 31.37 1.88 -1.35
C ALA A 458 31.91 3.05 -0.53
N LYS A 459 31.90 4.27 -1.10
CA LYS A 459 32.36 5.49 -0.44
C LYS A 459 31.54 5.86 0.79
N ILE A 460 30.24 5.60 0.79
CA ILE A 460 29.37 5.86 1.93
C ILE A 460 29.39 4.72 2.98
N GLY A 461 30.22 3.70 2.77
CA GLY A 461 30.45 2.63 3.75
C GLY A 461 29.62 1.36 3.52
N TYR A 462 28.83 1.28 2.45
CA TYR A 462 28.02 0.10 2.17
C TYR A 462 28.91 -1.09 1.80
N LEU A 463 28.84 -2.17 2.60
CA LEU A 463 29.83 -3.23 2.60
C LEU A 463 29.84 -4.06 1.32
N THR A 464 28.67 -4.43 0.80
CA THR A 464 28.56 -5.13 -0.49
C THR A 464 29.09 -4.25 -1.62
N GLY A 465 28.85 -2.93 -1.55
CA GLY A 465 29.43 -1.94 -2.46
C GLY A 465 30.96 -1.94 -2.45
N GLN A 466 31.57 -2.01 -1.26
CA GLN A 466 33.02 -2.09 -1.11
C GLN A 466 33.57 -3.40 -1.72
N ALA A 467 32.95 -4.55 -1.45
CA ALA A 467 33.34 -5.82 -2.05
C ALA A 467 33.19 -5.81 -3.58
N CYS A 468 32.08 -5.29 -4.12
CA CYS A 468 31.85 -5.16 -5.57
C CYS A 468 32.86 -4.21 -6.22
N THR A 469 33.18 -3.08 -5.57
CA THR A 469 34.23 -2.15 -6.02
C THR A 469 35.59 -2.84 -6.05
N GLY A 470 35.92 -3.64 -5.03
CA GLY A 470 37.13 -4.46 -5.02
C GLY A 470 37.17 -5.44 -6.19
N SER A 471 36.03 -6.06 -6.51
CA SER A 471 35.84 -6.94 -7.67
C SER A 471 36.04 -6.24 -9.00
N CYS A 472 35.55 -5.01 -9.16
CA CYS A 472 35.80 -4.21 -10.36
C CYS A 472 37.29 -3.95 -10.57
N TYR A 473 38.02 -3.52 -9.54
CA TYR A 473 39.46 -3.30 -9.63
C TYR A 473 40.25 -4.60 -9.85
N ALA A 474 39.81 -5.72 -9.27
CA ALA A 474 40.50 -7.01 -9.43
C ALA A 474 40.41 -7.55 -10.86
N ARG A 475 39.30 -7.29 -11.56
CA ARG A 475 39.01 -7.80 -12.91
C ARG A 475 39.19 -6.76 -14.03
N GLY A 476 39.36 -5.49 -13.68
CA GLY A 476 39.35 -4.39 -14.64
C GLY A 476 37.96 -4.07 -15.21
N PHE A 477 36.88 -4.36 -14.47
CA PHE A 477 35.50 -4.19 -14.92
C PHE A 477 35.08 -2.71 -14.76
N GLY A 478 35.01 -1.97 -15.88
CA GLY A 478 34.67 -0.54 -15.89
C GLY A 478 35.76 0.41 -15.37
N VAL A 479 36.91 -0.13 -14.95
CA VAL A 479 38.05 0.61 -14.38
C VAL A 479 39.35 -0.11 -14.70
N THR A 480 40.48 0.60 -14.73
CA THR A 480 41.80 -0.04 -14.91
C THR A 480 42.07 -1.03 -13.79
N MET A 481 42.45 -2.26 -14.17
CA MET A 481 42.78 -3.34 -13.24
C MET A 481 43.88 -2.91 -12.26
N ASN A 482 43.64 -3.10 -10.95
CA ASN A 482 44.58 -2.76 -9.90
C ASN A 482 44.34 -3.63 -8.65
N HIS A 483 45.11 -4.70 -8.50
CA HIS A 483 44.98 -5.62 -7.37
C HIS A 483 45.25 -4.96 -6.01
N ARG A 484 46.08 -3.92 -5.93
CA ARG A 484 46.33 -3.23 -4.64
C ARG A 484 45.11 -2.45 -4.18
N ILE A 485 44.44 -1.74 -5.10
CA ILE A 485 43.19 -1.04 -4.78
C ILE A 485 42.06 -2.04 -4.51
N ALA A 486 42.02 -3.16 -5.24
CA ALA A 486 41.09 -4.25 -4.95
C ALA A 486 41.25 -4.79 -3.52
N ALA A 487 42.49 -5.11 -3.12
CA ALA A 487 42.81 -5.60 -1.79
C ALA A 487 42.43 -4.59 -0.69
N TYR A 488 42.61 -3.29 -0.95
CA TYR A 488 42.16 -2.23 -0.05
C TYR A 488 40.64 -2.26 0.20
N TRP A 489 39.84 -2.33 -0.87
CA TRP A 489 38.39 -2.35 -0.75
C TRP A 489 37.86 -3.64 -0.11
N TYR A 490 38.44 -4.80 -0.46
CA TYR A 490 38.10 -6.06 0.19
C TYR A 490 38.41 -6.03 1.68
N LYS A 491 39.55 -5.44 2.07
CA LYS A 491 39.91 -5.28 3.48
C LYS A 491 38.93 -4.40 4.24
N LYS A 492 38.50 -3.27 3.66
CA LYS A 492 37.45 -2.43 4.25
C LYS A 492 36.13 -3.18 4.46
N ALA A 493 35.69 -3.92 3.44
CA ALA A 493 34.47 -4.72 3.53
C ALA A 493 34.60 -5.81 4.62
N ALA A 494 35.74 -6.50 4.66
CA ALA A 494 36.04 -7.53 5.66
C ALA A 494 36.08 -6.97 7.09
N GLU A 495 36.64 -5.76 7.27
CA GLU A 495 36.67 -5.07 8.57
C GLU A 495 35.27 -4.82 9.11
N GLY A 496 34.31 -4.49 8.23
CA GLY A 496 32.88 -4.42 8.52
C GLY A 496 32.14 -5.77 8.51
N GLU A 497 32.87 -6.89 8.52
CA GLU A 497 32.33 -8.26 8.57
C GLU A 497 31.62 -8.72 7.29
N ASP A 498 31.86 -8.09 6.13
CA ASP A 498 31.34 -8.58 4.85
C ASP A 498 31.91 -9.97 4.50
N VAL A 499 31.03 -10.91 4.18
CA VAL A 499 31.41 -12.31 3.90
C VAL A 499 32.32 -12.42 2.67
N ASN A 500 32.02 -11.65 1.60
CA ASN A 500 32.82 -11.65 0.38
C ASN A 500 34.16 -10.95 0.62
N GLY A 501 34.14 -9.81 1.32
CA GLY A 501 35.35 -9.10 1.75
C GLY A 501 36.30 -10.02 2.52
N GLU A 502 35.81 -10.72 3.54
CA GLU A 502 36.61 -11.67 4.34
C GLU A 502 37.21 -12.78 3.46
N TYR A 503 36.41 -13.38 2.57
CA TYR A 503 36.87 -14.40 1.63
C TYR A 503 38.02 -13.88 0.75
N TYR A 504 37.85 -12.70 0.13
CA TYR A 504 38.87 -12.14 -0.76
C TYR A 504 40.11 -11.67 0.00
N VAL A 505 40.00 -11.19 1.24
CA VAL A 505 41.17 -10.88 2.08
C VAL A 505 41.97 -12.15 2.37
N ILE A 506 41.32 -13.25 2.74
CA ILE A 506 41.98 -14.53 2.99
C ILE A 506 42.69 -15.02 1.71
N ALA A 507 42.02 -14.97 0.56
CA ALA A 507 42.60 -15.35 -0.72
C ALA A 507 43.80 -14.46 -1.12
N ASN A 508 43.67 -13.13 -0.98
CA ASN A 508 44.75 -12.19 -1.30
C ASN A 508 45.99 -12.44 -0.42
N LEU A 509 45.81 -12.70 0.88
CA LEU A 509 46.91 -12.98 1.80
C LEU A 509 47.55 -14.35 1.56
N LYS A 510 46.80 -15.33 1.03
CA LYS A 510 47.33 -16.64 0.66
C LYS A 510 48.13 -16.59 -0.64
N ASP A 511 47.56 -15.96 -1.66
CA ASP A 511 48.05 -16.07 -3.05
C ASP A 511 48.86 -14.83 -3.50
N GLY A 512 48.91 -13.77 -2.67
CA GLY A 512 49.71 -12.56 -2.93
C GLY A 512 49.05 -11.57 -3.90
N TYR A 513 47.74 -11.63 -4.11
CA TYR A 513 47.03 -10.70 -4.99
C TYR A 513 46.88 -9.32 -4.33
N GLY A 514 47.68 -8.36 -4.79
CA GLY A 514 47.63 -6.98 -4.32
C GLY A 514 48.19 -6.74 -2.91
N THR A 515 48.71 -7.79 -2.27
CA THR A 515 49.36 -7.78 -0.95
C THR A 515 50.55 -8.74 -0.94
N LYS A 516 51.39 -8.69 0.10
CA LYS A 516 52.39 -9.74 0.34
C LYS A 516 51.68 -10.98 0.88
N VAL A 517 52.19 -12.16 0.53
CA VAL A 517 51.74 -13.42 1.10
C VAL A 517 51.98 -13.41 2.61
N ASP A 518 50.93 -13.61 3.39
CA ASP A 518 50.96 -13.72 4.86
C ASP A 518 49.92 -14.75 5.32
N VAL A 519 50.37 -16.00 5.37
CA VAL A 519 49.53 -17.15 5.78
C VAL A 519 49.10 -17.02 7.24
N HIS A 520 49.92 -16.41 8.11
CA HIS A 520 49.57 -16.23 9.52
C HIS A 520 48.43 -15.23 9.69
N GLU A 521 48.43 -14.13 8.94
CA GLU A 521 47.31 -13.20 8.89
C GLU A 521 46.06 -13.83 8.25
N ALA A 522 46.22 -14.62 7.18
CA ALA A 522 45.11 -15.35 6.57
C ALA A 522 44.42 -16.31 7.56
N ILE A 523 45.19 -17.03 8.40
CA ILE A 523 44.66 -17.90 9.46
C ILE A 523 43.92 -17.07 10.53
N ARG A 524 44.43 -15.89 10.89
CA ARG A 524 43.74 -14.98 11.83
C ARG A 524 42.38 -14.55 11.30
N TRP A 525 42.30 -14.17 10.02
CA TRP A 525 41.04 -13.85 9.36
C TRP A 525 40.09 -15.04 9.32
N CYS A 526 40.56 -16.24 8.92
CA CYS A 526 39.73 -17.45 8.94
C CYS A 526 39.13 -17.71 10.32
N ARG A 527 39.93 -17.63 11.39
CA ARG A 527 39.45 -17.82 12.77
C ARG A 527 38.41 -16.79 13.19
N ARG A 528 38.56 -15.54 12.76
CA ARG A 528 37.56 -14.48 12.98
C ARG A 528 36.26 -14.80 12.23
N SER A 529 36.34 -15.12 10.94
CA SER A 529 35.19 -15.46 10.10
C SER A 529 34.40 -16.68 10.62
N ILE A 530 35.08 -17.70 11.17
CA ILE A 530 34.42 -18.87 11.80
C ILE A 530 33.60 -18.44 13.03
N ARG A 531 34.12 -17.54 13.88
CA ARG A 531 33.34 -17.01 15.03
C ARG A 531 32.10 -16.25 14.56
N ASN A 532 32.19 -15.59 13.41
CA ASN A 532 31.09 -14.89 12.77
C ASN A 532 30.17 -15.82 11.94
N ARG A 533 30.33 -17.15 12.07
CA ARG A 533 29.55 -18.20 11.37
C ARG A 533 29.61 -18.14 9.84
N ASN A 534 30.72 -17.63 9.29
CA ASN A 534 30.95 -17.64 7.85
C ASN A 534 31.33 -19.05 7.37
N GLN A 535 30.44 -19.71 6.63
CA GLN A 535 30.59 -21.10 6.18
C GLN A 535 31.79 -21.32 5.23
N TYR A 536 32.24 -20.28 4.52
CA TYR A 536 33.38 -20.37 3.60
C TYR A 536 34.74 -20.34 4.34
N ALA A 537 34.76 -19.89 5.59
CA ALA A 537 35.98 -19.74 6.36
C ALA A 537 36.58 -21.09 6.80
N GLU A 538 35.74 -22.07 7.13
CA GLU A 538 36.20 -23.42 7.52
C GLU A 538 36.88 -24.13 6.35
N GLN A 539 36.28 -24.03 5.15
CA GLN A 539 36.87 -24.57 3.93
C GLN A 539 38.18 -23.88 3.56
N SER A 540 38.26 -22.56 3.76
CA SER A 540 39.46 -21.78 3.49
C SER A 540 40.58 -22.14 4.47
N LEU A 541 40.26 -22.32 5.76
CA LEU A 541 41.21 -22.78 6.78
C LEU A 541 41.73 -24.19 6.48
N ALA A 542 40.84 -25.12 6.10
CA ALA A 542 41.22 -26.48 5.71
C ALA A 542 42.13 -26.50 4.47
N LYS A 543 41.90 -25.60 3.50
CA LYS A 543 42.78 -25.42 2.32
C LYS A 543 44.13 -24.80 2.68
N ILE A 544 44.23 -23.99 3.75
CA ILE A 544 45.51 -23.43 4.20
C ILE A 544 46.39 -24.51 4.83
N PHE A 545 45.83 -25.43 5.62
CA PHE A 545 46.58 -26.51 6.28
C PHE A 545 46.91 -27.72 5.37
N LYS A 546 46.42 -27.75 4.14
CA LYS A 546 46.69 -28.82 3.15
C LYS A 546 47.96 -28.60 2.32
N TYR A 547 48.60 -27.45 2.46
CA TYR A 547 49.88 -27.08 1.87
C TYR A 547 50.86 -26.73 3.00
#